data_AF-A0A941VNG7-F1
#
_entry.id   AF-A0A941VNG7-F1
#
_cell.length_a   1.000
_cell.length_b   1.000
_cell.length_c   1.000
_cell.angle_alpha   90.00
_cell.angle_beta   90.00
_cell.angle_gamma   90.00
#
_symmetry.space_group_name_H-M   'P 1'
#
loop_
_entity.id
_entity.type
_entity.pdbx_description
1 polymer ?
#
loop_
_entity_poly.entity_id
_entity_poly.type
_entity_poly.pdbx_seq_one_letter_code
_entity_poly.pdbx_strand_id
1 'polypeptide(L)'
;MAVSAIDWAASALCRRAGIDPKSAGEAVVVGNSTMVHLLLGEDPSPIGVFPYTPPFSEDRVVTAGRVGLHFNPAARLRTLPLISGYLGADIIAAAIAAD
;
A
#
# COMPACT_ATOMS: atom_id res chain seq x y z
N MET A 1 -6.63 9.03 -7.21
CA MET A 1 -5.65 8.66 -8.26
C MET A 1 -4.94 7.34 -7.97
N ALA A 2 -4.31 7.15 -6.81
CA ALA A 2 -3.63 5.89 -6.49
C ALA A 2 -4.57 4.67 -6.45
N VAL A 3 -5.66 4.77 -5.68
CA VAL A 3 -6.69 3.72 -5.55
C VAL A 3 -7.22 3.26 -6.92
N SER A 4 -7.65 4.21 -7.76
CA SER A 4 -8.14 3.91 -9.11
C SER A 4 -7.10 3.23 -10.01
N ALA A 5 -5.81 3.59 -9.86
CA ALA A 5 -4.74 2.97 -10.62
C ALA A 5 -4.48 1.53 -10.14
N ILE A 6 -4.53 1.29 -8.83
CA ILE A 6 -4.39 -0.05 -8.24
C ILE A 6 -5.56 -0.94 -8.67
N ASP A 7 -6.80 -0.46 -8.58
CA ASP A 7 -8.00 -1.21 -9.01
C ASP A 7 -7.93 -1.57 -10.49
N TRP A 8 -7.52 -0.61 -11.33
CA TRP A 8 -7.32 -0.86 -12.76
C TRP A 8 -6.25 -1.92 -13.00
N ALA A 9 -5.09 -1.80 -12.35
CA ALA A 9 -3.95 -2.71 -12.54
C ALA A 9 -4.28 -4.14 -12.06
N ALA A 10 -4.87 -4.27 -10.87
CA ALA A 10 -5.31 -5.54 -10.32
C ALA A 10 -6.34 -6.22 -11.23
N SER A 11 -7.35 -5.46 -11.68
CA SER A 11 -8.38 -5.98 -12.60
C SER A 11 -7.80 -6.38 -13.95
N ALA A 12 -6.88 -5.59 -14.52
CA ALA A 12 -6.23 -5.89 -15.78
C ALA A 12 -5.36 -7.16 -15.69
N LEU A 13 -4.61 -7.32 -14.60
CA LEU A 13 -3.81 -8.51 -14.34
C LEU A 13 -4.68 -9.76 -14.18
N CYS A 14 -5.74 -9.68 -13.36
CA CYS A 14 -6.65 -10.78 -13.13
C CYS A 14 -7.33 -11.25 -14.43
N ARG A 15 -7.81 -10.31 -15.26
CA ARG A 15 -8.36 -10.63 -16.59
C ARG A 15 -7.38 -11.37 -17.48
N ARG A 16 -6.12 -10.93 -17.53
CA ARG A 16 -5.07 -11.58 -18.33
C ARG A 16 -4.75 -12.99 -17.82
N ALA A 17 -4.86 -13.21 -16.52
CA ALA A 17 -4.61 -14.50 -15.89
C ALA A 17 -5.85 -15.43 -15.86
N GLY A 18 -7.03 -14.96 -16.26
CA GLY A 18 -8.28 -15.73 -16.11
C GLY A 18 -8.70 -15.94 -14.66
N ILE A 19 -8.26 -15.07 -13.74
CA ILE A 19 -8.54 -15.14 -12.31
C ILE A 19 -9.66 -14.15 -11.98
N ASP A 20 -10.59 -14.54 -11.10
CA ASP A 20 -11.57 -13.60 -10.53
C ASP A 20 -10.86 -12.66 -9.53
N PRO A 21 -10.84 -11.33 -9.74
CA PRO A 21 -10.23 -10.40 -8.78
C PRO A 21 -10.78 -10.54 -7.36
N LYS A 22 -12.03 -11.01 -7.20
CA LYS A 22 -12.64 -11.25 -5.89
C LYS A 22 -12.02 -12.42 -5.14
N SER A 23 -11.26 -13.29 -5.81
CA SER A 23 -10.55 -14.39 -5.15
C SER A 23 -9.26 -13.94 -4.44
N ALA A 24 -8.80 -12.70 -4.66
CA ALA A 24 -7.64 -12.15 -3.97
C ALA A 24 -8.00 -11.84 -2.51
N GLY A 25 -7.65 -12.74 -1.57
CA GLY A 25 -7.95 -12.60 -0.15
C GLY A 25 -6.96 -11.71 0.63
N GLU A 26 -5.77 -11.49 0.10
CA GLU A 26 -4.74 -10.65 0.70
C GLU A 26 -3.96 -9.90 -0.38
N ALA A 27 -3.56 -8.67 -0.06
CA ALA A 27 -2.69 -7.82 -0.87
C ALA A 27 -1.65 -7.17 0.04
N VAL A 28 -0.40 -7.19 -0.40
CA VAL A 28 0.69 -6.44 0.24
C VAL A 28 0.97 -5.21 -0.60
N VAL A 29 1.00 -4.04 0.03
CA VAL A 29 1.30 -2.76 -0.63
C VAL A 29 2.55 -2.14 -0.04
N VAL A 30 3.42 -1.67 -0.92
CA VAL A 30 4.69 -1.04 -0.58
C VAL A 30 4.89 0.21 -1.43
N GLY A 31 5.69 1.13 -0.93
CA GLY A 31 5.96 2.42 -1.54
C GLY A 31 6.77 3.28 -0.60
N ASN A 32 7.21 4.44 -1.09
CA ASN A 32 7.80 5.45 -0.22
C ASN A 32 6.81 5.87 0.87
N SER A 33 7.32 6.41 1.97
CA SER A 33 6.55 6.72 3.17
C SER A 33 5.33 7.60 2.87
N THR A 34 5.49 8.67 2.08
CA THR A 34 4.39 9.55 1.67
C THR A 34 3.26 8.80 0.97
N MET A 35 3.58 7.91 0.02
CA MET A 35 2.57 7.18 -0.74
C MET A 35 1.80 6.17 0.11
N VAL A 36 2.47 5.53 1.07
CA VAL A 36 1.81 4.59 2.00
C VAL A 36 0.82 5.34 2.90
N HIS A 37 1.19 6.51 3.43
CA HIS A 37 0.29 7.34 4.24
C HIS A 37 -0.92 7.82 3.42
N LEU A 38 -0.68 8.36 2.23
CA LEU A 38 -1.76 8.80 1.32
C LEU A 38 -2.73 7.67 0.98
N LEU A 39 -2.22 6.45 0.73
CA LEU A 39 -3.07 5.29 0.44
C LEU A 39 -3.94 4.90 1.63
N LEU A 40 -3.41 4.98 2.86
CA LEU A 40 -4.16 4.66 4.08
C LEU A 40 -5.09 5.79 4.54
N GLY A 41 -5.11 6.94 3.85
CA GLY A 41 -5.91 8.11 4.21
C GLY A 41 -5.32 8.92 5.37
N GLU A 42 -4.02 8.76 5.65
CA GLU A 42 -3.30 9.50 6.68
C GLU A 42 -2.65 10.77 6.09
N ASP A 43 -2.60 11.85 6.88
CA ASP A 43 -1.96 13.11 6.47
C ASP A 43 -0.43 12.96 6.39
N PRO A 44 0.19 13.07 5.20
CA PRO A 44 1.64 12.93 5.06
C PRO A 44 2.40 14.23 5.37
N SER A 45 1.72 15.35 5.65
CA SER A 45 2.37 16.66 5.86
C SER A 45 3.52 16.65 6.88
N PRO A 46 3.45 15.91 8.02
CA PRO A 46 4.54 15.80 8.98
C PRO A 46 5.85 15.21 8.40
N ILE A 47 5.79 14.44 7.31
CA ILE A 47 6.97 13.89 6.63
C ILE A 47 7.78 15.02 5.97
N GLY A 48 7.13 16.10 5.55
CA GLY A 48 7.76 17.22 4.84
C GLY A 48 8.29 18.35 5.73
N VAL A 49 8.01 18.31 7.03
CA VAL A 49 8.30 19.41 7.98
C VAL A 49 9.13 18.88 9.14
N PHE A 50 10.20 19.58 9.50
CA PHE A 50 11.03 19.23 10.67
C PHE A 50 10.16 18.97 11.90
N PRO A 51 10.31 17.84 12.63
CA PRO A 51 11.42 16.87 12.57
C PRO A 51 11.30 15.72 11.56
N TYR A 52 10.41 15.84 10.56
CA TYR A 52 10.21 14.88 9.45
C TYR A 52 9.66 13.51 9.90
N THR A 53 8.92 13.52 11.00
CA THR A 53 8.39 12.30 11.62
C THR A 53 7.14 11.82 10.89
N PRO A 54 7.13 10.59 10.36
CA PRO A 54 5.91 10.03 9.76
C PRO A 54 4.86 9.75 10.85
N PRO A 55 3.55 9.88 10.55
CA PRO A 55 2.47 9.50 11.45
C PRO A 55 2.56 8.06 11.99
N PHE A 56 3.11 7.12 11.20
CA PHE A 56 3.43 5.77 11.66
C PHE A 56 4.66 5.22 10.95
N SER A 57 5.27 4.20 11.54
CA SER A 57 6.40 3.46 10.93
C SER A 57 6.22 1.95 10.96
N GLU A 58 5.35 1.42 11.80
CA GLU A 58 5.02 0.00 11.86
C GLU A 58 4.15 -0.42 10.67
N ASP A 59 4.07 -1.73 10.41
CA ASP A 59 3.13 -2.25 9.43
C ASP A 59 1.68 -2.01 9.87
N ARG A 60 0.81 -1.81 8.88
CA ARG A 60 -0.63 -1.66 9.07
C ARG A 60 -1.35 -2.77 8.32
N VAL A 61 -2.42 -3.28 8.95
CA VAL A 61 -3.35 -4.22 8.32
C VAL A 61 -4.74 -3.60 8.35
N VAL A 62 -5.35 -3.47 7.18
CA VAL A 62 -6.69 -2.94 6.97
C VAL A 62 -7.46 -3.81 5.99
N THR A 63 -8.76 -3.56 5.81
CA THR A 63 -9.50 -4.12 4.67
C THR A 63 -9.27 -3.25 3.44
N ALA A 64 -9.21 -3.86 2.26
CA ALA A 64 -9.08 -3.15 0.99
C ALA A 64 -10.20 -2.10 0.80
N GLY A 65 -11.43 -2.42 1.22
CA GLY A 65 -12.56 -1.49 1.18
C GLY A 65 -12.37 -0.25 2.06
N ARG A 66 -11.61 -0.34 3.17
CA ARG A 66 -11.33 0.82 4.04
C ARG A 66 -10.55 1.93 3.32
N VAL A 67 -9.68 1.56 2.38
CA VAL A 67 -8.89 2.50 1.57
C VAL A 67 -9.51 2.78 0.20
N GLY A 68 -10.74 2.29 -0.03
CA GLY A 68 -11.48 2.49 -1.28
C GLY A 68 -11.08 1.58 -2.42
N LEU A 69 -10.38 0.46 -2.19
CA LEU A 69 -10.10 -0.53 -3.24
C LEU A 69 -11.31 -1.45 -3.47
N HIS A 70 -11.61 -1.72 -4.74
CA HIS A 70 -12.85 -2.37 -5.16
C HIS A 70 -12.68 -3.78 -5.75
N PHE A 71 -11.45 -4.21 -6.09
CA PHE A 71 -11.23 -5.56 -6.65
C PHE A 71 -11.75 -6.68 -5.73
N ASN A 72 -11.50 -6.55 -4.42
CA ASN A 72 -12.13 -7.33 -3.36
C ASN A 72 -12.16 -6.49 -2.07
N PRO A 73 -13.28 -5.84 -1.72
CA PRO A 73 -13.35 -4.98 -0.55
C PRO A 73 -13.07 -5.69 0.79
N ALA A 74 -13.26 -7.02 0.85
CA ALA A 74 -13.00 -7.83 2.03
C ALA A 74 -11.54 -8.34 2.13
N ALA A 75 -10.73 -8.12 1.09
CA ALA A 75 -9.33 -8.53 1.11
C ALA A 75 -8.56 -7.83 2.25
N ARG A 76 -7.65 -8.56 2.88
CA ARG A 76 -6.67 -7.97 3.80
C ARG A 76 -5.64 -7.19 3.01
N LEU A 77 -5.48 -5.91 3.32
CA LEU A 77 -4.43 -5.06 2.79
C LEU A 77 -3.39 -4.85 3.89
N ARG A 78 -2.16 -5.29 3.65
CA ARG A 78 -1.02 -5.15 4.57
C ARG A 78 0.03 -4.21 3.96
N THR A 79 0.56 -3.28 4.75
CA THR A 79 1.79 -2.56 4.41
C THR A 79 3.01 -3.30 4.96
N LEU A 80 4.20 -3.00 4.46
CA LEU A 80 5.43 -3.26 5.21
C LEU A 80 5.73 -2.09 6.16
N PRO A 81 6.60 -2.27 7.17
CA PRO A 81 7.07 -1.16 7.97
C PRO A 81 7.82 -0.12 7.11
N LEU A 82 7.93 1.09 7.62
CA LEU A 82 8.72 2.18 7.06
C LEU A 82 9.98 2.35 7.91
N ILE A 83 11.10 2.70 7.28
CA ILE A 83 12.36 2.96 8.01
C ILE A 83 12.34 4.39 8.57
N SER A 84 11.83 5.35 7.80
CA SER A 84 11.72 6.77 8.21
C SER A 84 10.73 7.53 7.31
N GLY A 85 10.63 8.85 7.46
CA GLY A 85 9.91 9.70 6.51
C GLY A 85 10.50 9.68 5.08
N TYR A 86 11.79 9.37 4.93
CA TYR A 86 12.50 9.39 3.64
C TYR A 86 12.72 8.01 3.03
N LEU A 87 12.72 6.96 3.85
CA LEU A 87 12.96 5.58 3.44
C LEU A 87 11.72 4.76 3.73
N GLY A 88 11.01 4.38 2.67
CA GLY A 88 9.73 3.70 2.77
C GLY A 88 9.81 2.17 2.69
N ALA A 89 8.63 1.58 2.63
CA ALA A 89 8.40 0.14 2.55
C ALA A 89 8.90 -0.47 1.22
N ASP A 90 8.99 0.33 0.16
CA ASP A 90 9.55 -0.08 -1.13
C ASP A 90 11.02 -0.50 -1.03
N ILE A 91 11.82 0.20 -0.24
CA ILE A 91 13.22 -0.16 0.02
C ILE A 91 13.31 -1.49 0.77
N ILE A 92 12.44 -1.71 1.77
CA ILE A 92 12.39 -2.97 2.51
C ILE A 92 11.99 -4.12 1.57
N ALA A 93 10.96 -3.92 0.74
CA ALA A 93 10.53 -4.94 -0.23
C ALA A 93 11.63 -5.28 -1.23
N ALA A 94 12.35 -4.27 -1.73
CA ALA A 94 13.48 -4.48 -2.64
C ALA A 94 14.62 -5.26 -1.96
N ALA A 95 14.93 -4.94 -0.71
CA ALA A 95 15.94 -5.68 0.05
C ALA A 95 15.54 -7.15 0.27
N ILE A 96 14.29 -7.41 0.65
CA ILE A 96 13.76 -8.78 0.83
C ILE A 96 13.79 -9.56 -0.49
N ALA A 97 13.53 -8.91 -1.63
CA ALA A 97 13.52 -9.58 -2.93
C ALA A 97 14.92 -9.84 -3.50
N ALA A 98 15.94 -9.15 -3.00
CA ALA A 98 17.33 -9.27 -3.45
C ALA A 98 18.15 -10.26 -2.61
N ASP A 99 17.62 -10.69 -1.48
CA ASP A 99 18.14 -11.79 -0.64
C ASP A 99 17.68 -13.15 -1.19
#